data_AF-A0A4Q1SD05-F1
#
_entry.id   AF-A0A4Q1SD05-F1
#
_cell.length_a   1.000
_cell.length_b   1.000
_cell.length_c   1.000
_cell.angle_alpha   90.00
_cell.angle_beta   90.00
_cell.angle_gamma   90.00
#
_symmetry.space_group_name_H-M   'P 1'
#
loop_
_entity.id
_entity.type
_entity.pdbx_description
1 polymer ?
#
loop_
_entity_poly.entity_id
_entity_poly.type
_entity_poly.pdbx_seq_one_letter_code
_entity_poly.pdbx_strand_id
1 'polypeptide(L)'
;MRGVFEKPVGSGIWWINYYADGKRRREKVGAKAAANKLYQKRRGDIISGRKLPELRDSRVLRLSELIDDALEYVADHKDFRSYVSKAGIVREALGKHPANELTPQEIERWLRSRCKTPATANRYKAFISLCYREGVHNGKVTVNPARLVRHRREGSGRLRFLKREEYDRLYKVIGKKFPEHLPEFIISVNTGMRLSEQYSLTWGQVHLDRRTIDLIETKNGSARTVHLNDDSASAFESLRRKGQKATDPIFVKQGPRFDTRSWFVPSLEEAEIEDYVWHSNRHTFCSWLAMAGASIKEIQELAGHKTITMSARYSHLSPEHRLSVIDRISSRPSE
;
A
#
# COMPACT_ATOMS: atom_id res chain seq x y z
N MET A 1 -50.11 -19.85 -7.15
CA MET A 1 -51.03 -18.75 -6.79
C MET A 1 -50.75 -17.53 -7.66
N ARG A 2 -51.66 -17.16 -8.57
CA ARG A 2 -51.62 -15.87 -9.30
C ARG A 2 -52.26 -14.79 -8.42
N GLY A 3 -51.79 -13.56 -8.49
CA GLY A 3 -52.38 -12.46 -7.73
C GLY A 3 -51.38 -11.65 -6.93
N VAL A 4 -51.92 -10.91 -5.97
CA VAL A 4 -51.21 -9.97 -5.11
C VAL A 4 -51.01 -10.61 -3.74
N PHE A 5 -49.80 -10.61 -3.22
CA PHE A 5 -49.45 -11.25 -1.96
C PHE A 5 -48.36 -10.49 -1.22
N GLU A 6 -48.31 -10.68 0.09
CA GLU A 6 -47.32 -10.05 0.96
C GLU A 6 -46.13 -10.98 1.20
N LYS A 7 -44.89 -10.47 1.19
CA LYS A 7 -43.69 -11.29 1.46
C LYS A 7 -42.53 -10.49 2.05
N PRO A 8 -42.08 -10.79 3.29
CA PRO A 8 -42.70 -11.72 4.27
C PRO A 8 -44.10 -11.27 4.71
N VAL A 9 -44.92 -12.19 5.23
CA VAL A 9 -46.24 -11.85 5.79
C VAL A 9 -46.06 -10.87 6.96
N GLY A 10 -46.81 -9.78 6.98
CA GLY A 10 -46.68 -8.69 7.96
C GLY A 10 -45.60 -7.65 7.68
N SER A 11 -44.89 -7.71 6.54
CA SER A 11 -43.82 -6.76 6.20
C SER A 11 -44.31 -5.42 5.62
N GLY A 12 -45.58 -5.31 5.25
CA GLY A 12 -46.11 -4.21 4.46
C GLY A 12 -45.60 -4.18 3.00
N ILE A 13 -44.79 -5.16 2.59
CA ILE A 13 -44.22 -5.26 1.24
C ILE A 13 -45.02 -6.25 0.40
N TRP A 14 -45.78 -5.69 -0.52
CA TRP A 14 -46.62 -6.42 -1.46
C TRP A 14 -45.92 -6.65 -2.79
N TRP A 15 -46.17 -7.83 -3.32
CA TRP A 15 -45.67 -8.35 -4.58
C TRP A 15 -46.84 -8.75 -5.47
N ILE A 16 -46.61 -8.72 -6.78
CA ILE A 16 -47.54 -9.27 -7.77
C ILE A 16 -46.92 -10.51 -8.40
N ASN A 17 -47.74 -11.54 -8.66
CA ASN A 17 -47.34 -12.76 -9.36
C ASN A 17 -48.31 -13.02 -10.52
N TYR A 18 -47.79 -13.05 -11.74
CA TYR A 18 -48.57 -13.25 -12.96
C TYR A 18 -47.78 -14.08 -13.98
N TYR A 19 -48.42 -14.47 -15.08
CA TYR A 19 -47.79 -15.20 -16.17
C TYR A 19 -47.87 -14.39 -17.44
N ALA A 20 -46.78 -14.33 -18.18
CA ALA A 20 -46.72 -13.74 -19.52
C ALA A 20 -45.78 -14.60 -20.38
N ASP A 21 -46.18 -14.88 -21.62
CA ASP A 21 -45.42 -15.71 -22.57
C ASP A 21 -45.04 -17.09 -21.98
N GLY A 22 -45.98 -17.70 -21.23
CA GLY A 22 -45.75 -18.97 -20.53
C GLY A 22 -44.81 -18.89 -19.31
N LYS A 23 -44.15 -17.75 -19.07
CA LYS A 23 -43.20 -17.56 -17.96
C LYS A 23 -43.86 -16.90 -16.76
N ARG A 24 -43.54 -17.40 -15.56
CA ARG A 24 -43.96 -16.78 -14.30
C ARG A 24 -43.13 -15.52 -14.02
N ARG A 25 -43.79 -14.40 -13.78
CA ARG A 25 -43.19 -13.09 -13.48
C ARG A 25 -43.61 -12.60 -12.10
N ARG A 26 -42.67 -12.03 -11.34
CA ARG A 26 -42.91 -11.43 -10.01
C ARG A 26 -42.32 -10.03 -9.94
N GLU A 27 -43.08 -9.07 -9.44
CA GLU A 27 -42.64 -7.68 -9.23
C GLU A 27 -42.89 -7.24 -7.78
N LYS A 28 -41.88 -6.64 -7.14
CA LYS A 28 -42.01 -5.98 -5.83
C LYS A 28 -42.62 -4.59 -6.05
N VAL A 29 -43.67 -4.25 -5.31
CA VAL A 29 -44.39 -2.99 -5.49
C VAL A 29 -44.40 -2.12 -4.22
N GLY A 30 -44.39 -2.73 -3.04
CA GLY A 30 -44.50 -2.01 -1.77
C GLY A 30 -45.93 -1.99 -1.27
N ALA A 31 -46.66 -0.87 -1.36
CA ALA A 31 -48.00 -0.75 -0.78
C ALA A 31 -49.06 -1.64 -1.48
N LYS A 32 -49.99 -2.23 -0.70
CA LYS A 32 -51.06 -3.12 -1.19
C LYS A 32 -51.89 -2.52 -2.33
N ALA A 33 -52.29 -1.26 -2.19
CA ALA A 33 -53.10 -0.56 -3.19
C ALA A 33 -52.35 -0.39 -4.52
N ALA A 34 -51.05 -0.08 -4.47
CA ALA A 34 -50.21 0.02 -5.65
C ALA A 34 -50.00 -1.35 -6.32
N ALA A 35 -49.82 -2.41 -5.52
CA ALA A 35 -49.71 -3.78 -6.03
C ALA A 35 -50.98 -4.23 -6.77
N ASN A 36 -52.17 -3.92 -6.23
CA ASN A 36 -53.45 -4.18 -6.91
C ASN A 36 -53.57 -3.44 -8.24
N LYS A 37 -53.25 -2.14 -8.28
CA LYS A 37 -53.26 -1.34 -9.51
C LYS A 37 -52.29 -1.89 -10.55
N LEU A 38 -51.06 -2.21 -10.14
CA LEU A 38 -50.03 -2.74 -11.04
C LEU A 38 -50.42 -4.13 -11.57
N TYR A 39 -50.99 -5.01 -10.73
CA TYR A 39 -51.46 -6.31 -11.17
C TYR A 39 -52.55 -6.22 -12.23
N GLN A 40 -53.54 -5.33 -12.05
CA GLN A 40 -54.58 -5.10 -13.06
C GLN A 40 -54.00 -4.52 -14.36
N LYS A 41 -53.08 -3.56 -14.24
CA LYS A 41 -52.36 -3.00 -15.40
C LYS A 41 -51.63 -4.09 -16.19
N ARG A 42 -50.86 -4.96 -15.51
CA ARG A 42 -50.13 -6.06 -16.16
C ARG A 42 -51.06 -7.06 -16.86
N ARG A 43 -52.22 -7.37 -16.24
CA ARG A 43 -53.24 -8.20 -16.90
C ARG A 43 -53.78 -7.54 -18.18
N GLY A 44 -54.05 -6.23 -18.13
CA GLY A 44 -54.46 -5.47 -19.32
C GLY A 44 -53.38 -5.42 -20.40
N ASP A 45 -52.12 -5.19 -20.01
CA ASP A 45 -50.97 -5.18 -20.93
C ASP A 45 -50.79 -6.54 -21.63
N ILE A 46 -50.97 -7.66 -20.91
CA ILE A 46 -50.92 -9.02 -21.48
C ILE A 46 -52.04 -9.26 -22.49
N ILE A 47 -53.29 -8.89 -22.15
CA ILE A 47 -54.44 -9.07 -23.03
C ILE A 47 -54.30 -8.24 -24.31
N SER A 48 -53.76 -7.02 -24.18
CA SER A 48 -53.57 -6.09 -25.30
C SER A 48 -52.28 -6.32 -26.09
N GLY A 49 -51.51 -7.38 -25.79
CA GLY A 49 -50.25 -7.68 -26.48
C GLY A 49 -49.17 -6.61 -26.32
N ARG A 50 -49.27 -5.74 -25.31
CA ARG A 50 -48.26 -4.70 -25.07
C ARG A 50 -46.98 -5.31 -24.53
N LYS A 51 -45.83 -4.80 -25.00
CA LYS A 51 -44.52 -5.22 -24.51
C LYS A 51 -44.41 -4.94 -23.01
N LEU A 52 -44.34 -6.01 -22.22
CA LEU A 52 -44.10 -5.93 -20.79
C LEU A 52 -42.67 -5.48 -20.50
N PRO A 53 -42.42 -4.76 -19.39
CA PRO A 53 -41.07 -4.43 -19.00
C PRO A 53 -40.24 -5.69 -18.77
N GLU A 54 -38.96 -5.63 -19.14
CA GLU A 54 -38.00 -6.67 -18.84
C GLU A 54 -37.78 -6.74 -17.33
N LEU A 55 -38.32 -7.78 -16.71
CA LEU A 55 -38.03 -8.09 -15.33
C LEU A 55 -36.68 -8.79 -15.29
N ARG A 56 -35.61 -8.00 -15.13
CA ARG A 56 -34.30 -8.57 -14.82
C ARG A 56 -34.42 -9.30 -13.49
N ASP A 57 -34.02 -10.57 -13.48
CA ASP A 57 -33.93 -11.36 -12.26
C ASP A 57 -32.91 -10.66 -11.35
N SER A 58 -33.40 -9.90 -10.37
CA SER A 58 -32.54 -9.03 -9.58
C SER A 58 -31.82 -9.87 -8.53
N ARG A 59 -30.90 -10.74 -8.96
CA ARG A 59 -29.79 -11.13 -8.10
C ARG A 59 -29.13 -9.83 -7.70
N VAL A 60 -29.32 -9.44 -6.45
CA VAL A 60 -28.74 -8.21 -5.90
C VAL A 60 -27.23 -8.37 -5.99
N LEU A 61 -26.63 -7.72 -6.98
CA LEU A 61 -25.18 -7.68 -7.13
C LEU A 61 -24.61 -7.01 -5.90
N ARG A 62 -23.79 -7.73 -5.15
CA ARG A 62 -23.16 -7.25 -3.92
C ARG A 62 -21.74 -6.75 -4.20
N LEU A 63 -21.27 -5.83 -3.36
CA LEU A 63 -19.87 -5.39 -3.44
C LEU A 63 -18.89 -6.57 -3.30
N SER A 64 -19.23 -7.60 -2.52
CA SER A 64 -18.40 -8.80 -2.40
C SER A 64 -18.06 -9.44 -3.75
N GLU A 65 -19.02 -9.45 -4.69
CA GLU A 65 -18.81 -10.02 -6.02
C GLU A 65 -17.86 -9.15 -6.85
N LEU A 66 -17.85 -7.82 -6.65
CA LEU A 66 -16.87 -6.93 -7.28
C LEU A 66 -15.47 -7.04 -6.64
N ILE A 67 -15.43 -7.38 -5.34
CA ILE A 67 -14.16 -7.66 -4.65
C ILE A 67 -13.54 -8.94 -5.21
N ASP A 68 -14.35 -9.96 -5.49
CA ASP A 68 -13.89 -11.21 -6.10
C ASP A 68 -13.26 -10.95 -7.48
N ASP A 69 -13.94 -10.21 -8.35
CA ASP A 69 -13.40 -9.80 -9.67
C ASP A 69 -12.07 -9.05 -9.54
N ALA A 70 -11.97 -8.12 -8.59
CA ALA A 70 -10.74 -7.38 -8.37
C ALA A 70 -9.59 -8.26 -7.85
N LEU A 71 -9.89 -9.30 -7.08
CA LEU A 71 -8.89 -10.26 -6.62
C LEU A 71 -8.44 -11.18 -7.75
N GLU A 72 -9.34 -11.59 -8.64
CA GLU A 72 -9.00 -12.34 -9.84
C GLU A 72 -8.10 -11.51 -10.76
N TYR A 73 -8.48 -10.25 -11.02
CA TYR A 73 -7.67 -9.33 -11.83
C TYR A 73 -6.26 -9.11 -11.29
N VAL A 74 -6.07 -9.08 -9.96
CA VAL A 74 -4.75 -8.88 -9.34
C VAL A 74 -4.04 -10.16 -8.92
N ALA A 75 -4.51 -11.34 -9.35
CA ALA A 75 -3.98 -12.63 -8.91
C ALA A 75 -2.45 -12.74 -9.12
N ASP A 76 -1.96 -12.32 -10.28
CA ASP A 76 -0.53 -12.36 -10.64
C ASP A 76 0.23 -11.08 -10.23
N HIS A 77 -0.43 -10.14 -9.56
CA HIS A 77 0.21 -8.92 -9.13
C HIS A 77 1.19 -9.21 -7.98
N LYS A 78 2.41 -8.67 -8.07
CA LYS A 78 3.47 -8.82 -7.03
C LYS A 78 3.07 -8.43 -5.59
N ASP A 79 2.01 -7.64 -5.47
CA ASP A 79 1.42 -7.12 -4.22
C ASP A 79 0.06 -7.78 -3.90
N PHE A 80 -0.27 -8.92 -4.51
CA PHE A 80 -1.54 -9.64 -4.33
C PHE A 80 -1.92 -9.81 -2.85
N ARG A 81 -0.97 -10.18 -1.99
CA ARG A 81 -1.19 -10.30 -0.54
C ARG A 81 -1.73 -9.00 0.09
N SER A 82 -1.26 -7.84 -0.36
CA SER A 82 -1.79 -6.55 0.09
C SER A 82 -3.24 -6.37 -0.35
N TYR A 83 -3.58 -6.77 -1.58
CA TYR A 83 -4.96 -6.72 -2.09
C TYR A 83 -5.88 -7.65 -1.31
N VAL A 84 -5.47 -8.89 -1.04
CA VAL A 84 -6.23 -9.84 -0.20
C VAL A 84 -6.50 -9.27 1.20
N SER A 85 -5.49 -8.67 1.84
CA SER A 85 -5.68 -8.04 3.15
C SER A 85 -6.70 -6.88 3.11
N LYS A 86 -6.63 -6.01 2.09
CA LYS A 86 -7.62 -4.93 1.91
C LYS A 86 -9.00 -5.49 1.60
N ALA A 87 -9.08 -6.55 0.80
CA ALA A 87 -10.31 -7.23 0.44
C ALA A 87 -11.03 -7.79 1.66
N GLY A 88 -10.33 -8.44 2.58
CA GLY A 88 -10.92 -8.92 3.83
C GLY A 88 -11.59 -7.80 4.63
N ILE A 89 -10.87 -6.69 4.83
CA ILE A 89 -11.36 -5.54 5.61
C ILE A 89 -12.55 -4.85 4.93
N VAL A 90 -12.50 -4.66 3.61
CA VAL A 90 -13.60 -4.03 2.86
C VAL A 90 -14.80 -4.96 2.75
N ARG A 91 -14.59 -6.26 2.58
CA ARG A 91 -15.66 -7.26 2.50
C ARG A 91 -16.42 -7.36 3.81
N GLU A 92 -15.72 -7.36 4.94
CA GLU A 92 -16.33 -7.35 6.27
C GLU A 92 -17.27 -6.15 6.45
N ALA A 93 -16.82 -4.96 6.07
CA ALA A 93 -17.57 -3.73 6.32
C ALA A 93 -18.67 -3.42 5.28
N LEU A 94 -18.37 -3.61 4.00
CA LEU A 94 -19.21 -3.14 2.88
C LEU A 94 -19.63 -4.27 1.93
N GLY A 95 -19.10 -5.49 2.09
CA GLY A 95 -19.27 -6.57 1.11
C GLY A 95 -20.71 -7.00 0.88
N LYS A 96 -21.58 -6.90 1.91
CA LYS A 96 -23.01 -7.24 1.80
C LYS A 96 -23.85 -6.14 1.13
N HIS A 97 -23.30 -4.93 0.98
CA HIS A 97 -24.03 -3.80 0.41
C HIS A 97 -24.33 -4.05 -1.07
N PRO A 98 -25.53 -3.73 -1.57
CA PRO A 98 -25.80 -3.71 -2.99
C PRO A 98 -24.83 -2.76 -3.70
N ALA A 99 -24.13 -3.27 -4.72
CA ALA A 99 -23.09 -2.51 -5.42
C ALA A 99 -23.67 -1.31 -6.18
N ASN A 100 -24.90 -1.42 -6.70
CA ASN A 100 -25.57 -0.34 -7.41
C ASN A 100 -26.14 0.76 -6.50
N GLU A 101 -26.20 0.52 -5.18
CA GLU A 101 -26.76 1.48 -4.22
C GLU A 101 -25.69 2.16 -3.36
N LEU A 102 -24.45 1.66 -3.36
CA LEU A 102 -23.39 2.23 -2.55
C LEU A 102 -22.98 3.63 -3.05
N THR A 103 -23.13 4.62 -2.20
CA THR A 103 -22.87 6.03 -2.54
C THR A 103 -21.44 6.48 -2.18
N PRO A 104 -20.94 7.56 -2.81
CA PRO A 104 -19.67 8.18 -2.39
C PRO A 104 -19.67 8.61 -0.92
N GLN A 105 -20.82 9.05 -0.39
CA GLN A 105 -20.95 9.51 0.99
C GLN A 105 -20.80 8.36 1.99
N GLU A 106 -21.33 7.18 1.69
CA GLU A 106 -21.18 5.99 2.53
C GLU A 106 -19.73 5.50 2.56
N ILE A 107 -19.06 5.52 1.40
CA ILE A 107 -17.63 5.21 1.32
C ILE A 107 -16.82 6.20 2.17
N GLU A 108 -17.08 7.51 2.03
CA GLU A 108 -16.41 8.54 2.82
C GLU A 108 -16.65 8.37 4.33
N ARG A 109 -17.89 8.06 4.74
CA ARG A 109 -18.25 7.80 6.13
C ARG A 109 -17.47 6.62 6.70
N TRP A 110 -17.40 5.51 5.95
CA TRP A 110 -16.61 4.35 6.35
C TRP A 110 -15.10 4.65 6.41
N LEU A 111 -14.56 5.39 5.44
CA LEU A 111 -13.16 5.79 5.46
C LEU A 111 -12.83 6.66 6.68
N ARG A 112 -13.74 7.57 7.09
CA ARG A 112 -13.58 8.40 8.30
C ARG A 112 -13.61 7.58 9.58
N SER A 113 -14.52 6.62 9.70
CA SER A 113 -14.64 5.82 10.93
C SER A 113 -13.48 4.83 11.09
N ARG A 114 -12.96 4.28 9.98
CA ARG A 114 -11.92 3.23 10.03
C ARG A 114 -10.49 3.77 9.99
N CYS A 115 -10.23 4.85 9.25
CA CYS A 115 -8.86 5.23 8.91
C CYS A 115 -8.35 6.38 9.76
N LYS A 116 -7.28 6.14 10.52
CA LYS A 116 -6.60 7.18 11.32
C LYS A 116 -5.75 8.13 10.48
N THR A 117 -5.25 7.70 9.32
CA THR A 117 -4.35 8.50 8.48
C THR A 117 -4.89 8.71 7.06
N PRO A 118 -4.58 9.86 6.43
CA PRO A 118 -4.92 10.12 5.03
C PRO A 118 -4.44 9.03 4.06
N ALA A 119 -3.20 8.57 4.23
CA ALA A 119 -2.61 7.54 3.36
C ALA A 119 -3.38 6.21 3.44
N THR A 120 -3.79 5.78 4.63
CA THR A 120 -4.59 4.56 4.79
C THR A 120 -5.97 4.72 4.15
N ALA A 121 -6.61 5.88 4.32
CA ALA A 121 -7.88 6.16 3.66
C ALA A 121 -7.76 6.14 2.13
N ASN A 122 -6.73 6.78 1.58
CA ASN A 122 -6.47 6.79 0.14
C ASN A 122 -6.22 5.39 -0.43
N ARG A 123 -5.51 4.52 0.31
CA ARG A 123 -5.28 3.12 -0.10
C ARG A 123 -6.56 2.31 -0.16
N TYR A 124 -7.45 2.44 0.82
CA TYR A 124 -8.75 1.74 0.78
C TYR A 124 -9.66 2.32 -0.30
N LYS A 125 -9.72 3.65 -0.45
CA LYS A 125 -10.41 4.31 -1.57
C LYS A 125 -9.94 3.77 -2.91
N ALA A 126 -8.62 3.66 -3.12
CA ALA A 126 -8.05 3.13 -4.36
C ALA A 126 -8.45 1.67 -4.60
N PHE A 127 -8.48 0.85 -3.55
CA PHE A 127 -8.94 -0.53 -3.64
C PHE A 127 -10.44 -0.65 -3.97
N ILE A 128 -11.30 0.10 -3.31
CA ILE A 128 -12.74 0.15 -3.64
C ILE A 128 -12.92 0.62 -5.09
N SER A 129 -12.17 1.64 -5.50
CA SER A 129 -12.17 2.13 -6.88
C SER A 129 -11.71 1.07 -7.89
N LEU A 130 -10.79 0.18 -7.53
CA LEU A 130 -10.42 -0.98 -8.34
C LEU A 130 -11.60 -1.96 -8.47
N CYS A 131 -12.26 -2.33 -7.36
CA CYS A 131 -13.42 -3.22 -7.37
C CYS A 131 -14.52 -2.72 -8.33
N TYR A 132 -14.86 -1.43 -8.26
CA TYR A 132 -15.85 -0.85 -9.16
C TYR A 132 -15.36 -0.70 -10.60
N ARG A 133 -14.07 -0.49 -10.83
CA ARG A 133 -13.52 -0.42 -12.19
C ARG A 133 -13.60 -1.78 -12.89
N GLU A 134 -13.23 -2.86 -12.21
CA GLU A 134 -13.41 -4.22 -12.73
C GLU A 134 -14.89 -4.55 -12.91
N GLY A 135 -15.75 -4.13 -11.97
CA GLY A 135 -17.20 -4.26 -12.12
C GLY A 135 -17.77 -3.53 -13.35
N VAL A 136 -17.26 -2.34 -13.68
CA VAL A 136 -17.65 -1.61 -14.91
C VAL A 136 -17.11 -2.33 -16.14
N HIS A 137 -15.85 -2.75 -16.11
CA HIS A 137 -15.23 -3.49 -17.21
C HIS A 137 -15.99 -4.78 -17.54
N ASN A 138 -16.42 -5.51 -16.52
CA ASN A 138 -17.20 -6.75 -16.62
C ASN A 138 -18.71 -6.52 -16.84
N GLY A 139 -19.16 -5.27 -17.02
CA GLY A 139 -20.57 -4.94 -17.26
C GLY A 139 -21.52 -5.20 -16.08
N LYS A 140 -21.01 -5.40 -14.86
CA LYS A 140 -21.79 -5.67 -13.65
C LYS A 140 -22.40 -4.39 -13.04
N VAL A 141 -21.67 -3.29 -13.12
CA VAL A 141 -22.11 -1.95 -12.67
C VAL A 141 -21.83 -0.92 -13.77
N THR A 142 -22.53 0.22 -13.74
CA THR A 142 -22.35 1.29 -14.74
C THR A 142 -21.50 2.45 -14.26
N VAL A 143 -21.37 2.61 -12.94
CA VAL A 143 -20.69 3.76 -12.31
C VAL A 143 -19.75 3.30 -11.21
N ASN A 144 -18.69 4.08 -10.99
CA ASN A 144 -17.75 3.90 -9.90
C ASN A 144 -17.91 5.03 -8.87
N PRO A 145 -18.61 4.80 -7.73
CA PRO A 145 -18.84 5.83 -6.72
C PRO A 145 -17.55 6.27 -6.01
N ALA A 146 -16.52 5.42 -5.94
CA ALA A 146 -15.25 5.75 -5.28
C ALA A 146 -14.41 6.80 -6.05
N ARG A 147 -14.75 7.09 -7.31
CA ARG A 147 -14.14 8.20 -8.08
C ARG A 147 -14.51 9.57 -7.52
N LEU A 148 -15.72 9.71 -6.96
CA LEU A 148 -16.24 10.97 -6.42
C LEU A 148 -15.84 11.21 -4.95
N VAL A 149 -15.31 10.19 -4.28
CA VAL A 149 -14.71 10.34 -2.95
C VAL A 149 -13.47 11.21 -3.08
N ARG A 150 -13.31 12.22 -2.21
CA ARG A 150 -12.17 13.14 -2.28
C ARG A 150 -10.88 12.43 -1.89
N HIS A 151 -9.83 12.63 -2.68
CA HIS A 151 -8.50 12.18 -2.29
C HIS A 151 -7.98 13.05 -1.14
N ARG A 152 -7.43 12.45 -0.09
CA ARG A 152 -6.95 13.18 1.08
C ARG A 152 -5.49 13.58 0.88
N ARG A 153 -5.14 14.80 1.27
CA ARG A 153 -3.75 15.24 1.25
C ARG A 153 -2.94 14.42 2.25
N GLU A 154 -1.87 13.81 1.78
CA GLU A 154 -0.90 13.09 2.61
C GLU A 154 0.16 14.07 3.11
N GLY A 155 0.56 13.96 4.38
CA GLY A 155 1.67 14.75 4.93
C GLY A 155 3.02 14.33 4.33
N SER A 156 4.05 15.12 4.58
CA SER A 156 5.42 14.95 4.05
C SER A 156 6.12 13.63 4.48
N GLY A 157 5.49 12.83 5.34
CA GLY A 157 6.09 11.67 6.00
C GLY A 157 6.98 12.08 7.17
N ARG A 158 7.35 11.12 8.01
CA ARG A 158 8.32 11.36 9.09
C ARG A 158 9.70 11.52 8.48
N LEU A 159 10.37 12.64 8.75
CA LEU A 159 11.78 12.84 8.43
C LEU A 159 12.60 12.77 9.72
N ARG A 160 12.71 11.56 10.26
CA ARG A 160 13.50 11.26 11.45
C ARG A 160 14.79 10.57 11.02
N PHE A 161 15.93 11.07 11.49
CA PHE A 161 17.26 10.52 11.24
C PHE A 161 18.10 10.61 12.50
N LEU A 162 19.11 9.73 12.67
CA LEU A 162 19.99 9.74 13.84
C LEU A 162 20.95 10.93 13.79
N LYS A 163 21.06 11.64 14.91
CA LYS A 163 22.25 12.45 15.21
C LYS A 163 23.43 11.52 15.50
N ARG A 164 24.66 12.06 15.44
CA ARG A 164 25.88 11.26 15.68
C ARG A 164 25.89 10.69 17.10
N GLU A 165 25.47 11.47 18.09
CA GLU A 165 25.40 11.05 19.48
C GLU A 165 24.34 9.96 19.70
N GLU A 166 23.23 10.01 18.96
CA GLU A 166 22.19 8.96 19.00
C GLU A 166 22.68 7.66 18.36
N TYR A 167 23.41 7.76 17.24
CA TYR A 167 24.05 6.62 16.61
C TYR A 167 25.03 5.95 17.59
N ASP A 168 25.87 6.72 18.28
CA ASP A 168 26.86 6.17 19.22
C ASP A 168 26.19 5.48 20.42
N ARG A 169 25.12 6.05 20.97
CA ARG A 169 24.34 5.39 22.04
C ARG A 169 23.73 4.09 21.54
N LEU A 170 23.06 4.12 20.39
CA LEU A 170 22.41 2.94 19.83
C LEU A 170 23.42 1.84 19.47
N TYR A 171 24.56 2.22 18.89
CA TYR A 171 25.68 1.33 18.60
C TYR A 171 26.15 0.60 19.86
N LYS A 172 26.39 1.34 20.96
CA LYS A 172 26.83 0.76 22.24
C LYS A 172 25.78 -0.20 22.83
N VAL A 173 24.50 0.18 22.77
CA VAL A 173 23.40 -0.66 23.27
C VAL A 173 23.30 -1.96 22.47
N ILE A 174 23.30 -1.88 21.13
CA ILE A 174 23.23 -3.06 20.26
C ILE A 174 24.46 -3.94 20.49
N GLY A 175 25.67 -3.37 20.51
CA GLY A 175 26.90 -4.12 20.76
C GLY A 175 26.92 -4.85 22.12
N LYS A 176 26.23 -4.33 23.13
CA LYS A 176 26.13 -4.95 24.45
C LYS A 176 25.03 -6.01 24.53
N LYS A 177 23.83 -5.73 24.00
CA LYS A 177 22.64 -6.59 24.18
C LYS A 177 22.39 -7.57 23.04
N PHE A 178 22.77 -7.20 21.82
CA PHE A 178 22.49 -7.92 20.57
C PHE A 178 23.69 -7.86 19.61
N PRO A 179 24.91 -8.27 20.04
CA PRO A 179 26.13 -8.11 19.27
C PRO A 179 26.08 -8.73 17.87
N GLU A 180 25.34 -9.83 17.69
CA GLU A 180 25.10 -10.50 16.42
C GLU A 180 24.38 -9.62 15.38
N HIS A 181 23.60 -8.64 15.84
CA HIS A 181 22.83 -7.72 15.00
C HIS A 181 23.54 -6.38 14.78
N LEU A 182 24.68 -6.13 15.43
CA LEU A 182 25.44 -4.89 15.27
C LEU A 182 25.89 -4.66 13.81
N PRO A 183 26.43 -5.66 13.08
CA PRO A 183 26.76 -5.50 11.68
C PRO A 183 25.54 -5.15 10.81
N GLU A 184 24.36 -5.72 11.11
CA GLU A 184 23.12 -5.44 10.39
C GLU A 184 22.72 -3.96 10.49
N PHE A 185 22.87 -3.38 11.68
CA PHE A 185 22.61 -1.97 11.92
C PHE A 185 23.60 -1.07 11.19
N ILE A 186 24.91 -1.34 11.31
CA ILE A 186 25.97 -0.55 10.66
C ILE A 186 25.78 -0.54 9.14
N ILE A 187 25.56 -1.71 8.54
CA ILE A 187 25.31 -1.84 7.09
C ILE A 187 24.07 -1.03 6.69
N SER A 188 22.98 -1.12 7.45
CA SER A 188 21.73 -0.43 7.11
C SER A 188 21.89 1.09 7.10
N VAL A 189 22.58 1.65 8.09
CA VAL A 189 22.82 3.10 8.23
C VAL A 189 23.80 3.62 7.19
N ASN A 190 24.82 2.84 6.82
CA ASN A 190 25.89 3.28 5.92
C ASN A 190 25.63 3.00 4.43
N THR A 191 24.61 2.21 4.09
CA THR A 191 24.28 1.90 2.69
C THR A 191 22.89 2.39 2.28
N GLY A 192 22.02 2.66 3.25
CA GLY A 192 20.64 3.04 3.01
C GLY A 192 19.80 1.99 2.27
N MET A 193 20.26 0.74 2.15
CA MET A 193 19.50 -0.33 1.49
C MET A 193 18.10 -0.51 2.11
N ARG A 194 17.11 -0.90 1.30
CA ARG A 194 15.82 -1.32 1.84
C ARG A 194 16.02 -2.60 2.66
N LEU A 195 15.19 -2.80 3.69
CA LEU A 195 15.22 -4.01 4.52
C LEU A 195 15.24 -5.29 3.64
N SER A 196 14.34 -5.40 2.67
CA SER A 196 14.31 -6.58 1.81
C SER A 196 15.56 -6.73 0.94
N GLU A 197 16.21 -5.63 0.54
CA GLU A 197 17.44 -5.67 -0.27
C GLU A 197 18.61 -6.19 0.57
N GLN A 198 18.84 -5.60 1.75
CA GLN A 198 19.90 -6.02 2.66
C GLN A 198 19.75 -7.49 3.07
N TYR A 199 18.56 -7.86 3.55
CA TYR A 199 18.34 -9.19 4.09
C TYR A 199 18.13 -10.28 3.02
N SER A 200 18.04 -9.94 1.74
CA SER A 200 18.07 -10.93 0.65
C SER A 200 19.46 -11.12 0.03
N LEU A 201 20.49 -10.41 0.54
CA LEU A 201 21.84 -10.51 -0.02
C LEU A 201 22.41 -11.91 0.12
N THR A 202 23.08 -12.35 -0.95
CA THR A 202 24.00 -13.47 -0.92
C THR A 202 25.44 -12.99 -1.04
N TRP A 203 26.39 -13.83 -0.62
CA TRP A 203 27.81 -13.50 -0.68
C TRP A 203 28.36 -13.25 -2.09
N GLY A 204 27.72 -13.79 -3.12
CA GLY A 204 28.09 -13.56 -4.52
C GLY A 204 27.77 -12.16 -5.02
N GLN A 205 26.97 -11.39 -4.27
CA GLN A 205 26.64 -10.00 -4.58
C GLN A 205 27.56 -8.99 -3.92
N VAL A 206 28.38 -9.40 -2.94
CA VAL A 206 29.19 -8.50 -2.12
C VAL A 206 30.65 -8.64 -2.50
N HIS A 207 31.27 -7.52 -2.87
CA HIS A 207 32.64 -7.46 -3.38
C HIS A 207 33.43 -6.46 -2.53
N LEU A 208 34.11 -6.99 -1.51
CA LEU A 208 34.82 -6.18 -0.51
C LEU A 208 36.12 -5.57 -1.05
N ASP A 209 36.72 -6.21 -2.07
CA ASP A 209 37.87 -5.72 -2.83
C ASP A 209 37.57 -4.41 -3.56
N ARG A 210 36.42 -4.35 -4.25
CA ARG A 210 35.94 -3.16 -4.97
C ARG A 210 34.99 -2.29 -4.14
N ARG A 211 34.70 -2.68 -2.89
CA ARG A 211 33.78 -2.01 -1.95
C ARG A 211 32.40 -1.75 -2.57
N THR A 212 31.84 -2.77 -3.22
CA THR A 212 30.52 -2.67 -3.88
C THR A 212 29.61 -3.85 -3.59
N ILE A 213 28.31 -3.61 -3.69
CA ILE A 213 27.27 -4.64 -3.71
C ILE A 213 26.47 -4.50 -5.00
N ASP A 214 26.31 -5.60 -5.73
CA ASP A 214 25.48 -5.65 -6.93
C ASP A 214 24.06 -6.12 -6.59
N LEU A 215 23.09 -5.20 -6.66
CA LEU A 215 21.67 -5.51 -6.51
C LEU A 215 21.08 -5.84 -7.88
N ILE A 216 21.09 -7.12 -8.25
CA ILE A 216 20.83 -7.61 -9.61
C ILE A 216 19.33 -7.63 -9.96
N GLU A 217 18.48 -8.08 -9.03
CA GLU A 217 17.03 -8.06 -9.20
C GLU A 217 16.34 -7.60 -7.92
N THR A 218 15.95 -6.33 -7.87
CA THR A 218 15.02 -5.89 -6.84
C THR A 218 13.61 -6.01 -7.40
N LYS A 219 12.69 -6.59 -6.63
CA LYS A 219 11.26 -6.82 -6.96
C LYS A 219 10.51 -5.56 -7.49
N ASN A 220 11.13 -4.38 -7.50
CA ASN A 220 10.55 -3.09 -7.87
C ASN A 220 11.53 -2.07 -8.50
N GLY A 221 12.77 -2.42 -8.84
CA GLY A 221 13.79 -1.44 -9.19
C GLY A 221 14.92 -2.00 -10.03
N SER A 222 15.38 -1.17 -10.96
CA SER A 222 16.54 -1.38 -11.82
C SER A 222 17.73 -1.91 -11.03
N ALA A 223 18.52 -2.77 -11.67
CA ALA A 223 19.80 -3.19 -11.14
C ALA A 223 20.61 -1.95 -10.74
N ARG A 224 21.24 -2.00 -9.57
CA ARG A 224 22.11 -0.91 -9.11
C ARG A 224 23.24 -1.43 -8.26
N THR A 225 24.34 -0.68 -8.28
CA THR A 225 25.48 -0.91 -7.41
C THR A 225 25.36 -0.03 -6.18
N VAL A 226 25.61 -0.62 -5.01
CA VAL A 226 25.70 0.09 -3.73
C VAL A 226 27.17 0.16 -3.34
N HIS A 227 27.66 1.35 -3.01
CA HIS A 227 29.04 1.55 -2.57
C HIS A 227 29.16 1.40 -1.05
N LEU A 228 30.28 0.83 -0.62
CA LEU A 228 30.61 0.59 0.78
C LEU A 228 31.67 1.60 1.25
N ASN A 229 31.41 2.23 2.39
CA ASN A 229 32.46 2.90 3.16
C ASN A 229 33.20 1.89 4.06
N ASP A 230 34.22 2.35 4.78
CA ASP A 230 35.02 1.51 5.65
C ASP A 230 34.15 0.80 6.71
N ASP A 231 33.24 1.51 7.38
CA ASP A 231 32.37 0.94 8.41
C ASP A 231 31.50 -0.21 7.89
N SER A 232 30.85 -0.01 6.74
CA SER A 232 30.01 -1.06 6.14
C SER A 232 30.83 -2.22 5.59
N ALA A 233 32.01 -1.97 5.02
CA ALA A 233 32.92 -3.01 4.56
C ALA A 233 33.43 -3.86 5.74
N SER A 234 33.87 -3.25 6.83
CA SER A 234 34.28 -3.95 8.05
C SER A 234 33.12 -4.73 8.68
N ALA A 235 31.90 -4.18 8.67
CA ALA A 235 30.71 -4.90 9.13
C ALA A 235 30.44 -6.16 8.29
N PHE A 236 30.53 -6.08 6.96
CA PHE A 236 30.44 -7.29 6.12
C PHE A 236 31.57 -8.27 6.39
N GLU A 237 32.82 -7.83 6.51
CA GLU A 237 33.95 -8.70 6.82
C GLU A 237 33.72 -9.47 8.14
N SER A 238 33.17 -8.79 9.16
CA SER A 238 32.87 -9.43 10.46
C SER A 238 31.82 -10.55 10.38
N LEU A 239 30.95 -10.54 9.36
CA LEU A 239 29.95 -11.58 9.11
C LEU A 239 30.51 -12.76 8.31
N ARG A 240 31.70 -12.63 7.71
CA ARG A 240 32.32 -13.65 6.86
C ARG A 240 32.78 -14.84 7.69
N ARG A 241 32.46 -16.04 7.23
CA ARG A 241 32.85 -17.32 7.84
C ARG A 241 33.54 -18.20 6.81
N LYS A 242 34.49 -19.03 7.26
CA LYS A 242 35.17 -20.00 6.39
C LYS A 242 34.15 -20.97 5.78
N GLY A 243 34.31 -21.27 4.49
CA GLY A 243 33.49 -22.25 3.77
C GLY A 243 32.16 -21.74 3.19
N GLN A 244 31.86 -20.44 3.29
CA GLN A 244 30.67 -19.85 2.67
C GLN A 244 30.77 -19.82 1.13
N LYS A 245 29.68 -20.18 0.46
CA LYS A 245 29.51 -20.15 -1.00
C LYS A 245 28.92 -18.82 -1.45
N ALA A 246 29.07 -18.49 -2.73
CA ALA A 246 28.49 -17.29 -3.34
C ALA A 246 26.95 -17.24 -3.24
N THR A 247 26.28 -18.39 -3.21
CA THR A 247 24.81 -18.49 -3.09
C THR A 247 24.31 -18.38 -1.65
N ASP A 248 25.21 -18.45 -0.66
CA ASP A 248 24.79 -18.48 0.74
C ASP A 248 24.25 -17.11 1.15
N PRO A 249 23.12 -17.07 1.89
CA PRO A 249 22.59 -15.81 2.41
C PRO A 249 23.53 -15.23 3.46
N ILE A 250 23.71 -13.91 3.43
CA ILE A 250 24.53 -13.20 4.43
C ILE A 250 23.79 -13.15 5.77
N PHE A 251 22.48 -12.89 5.72
CA PHE A 251 21.63 -12.79 6.90
C PHE A 251 20.66 -13.98 6.93
N VAL A 252 20.71 -14.78 8.00
CA VAL A 252 19.88 -15.98 8.12
C VAL A 252 18.51 -15.61 8.68
N LYS A 253 17.44 -16.03 8.00
CA LYS A 253 16.06 -15.90 8.51
C LYS A 253 15.82 -16.93 9.61
N GLN A 254 15.32 -16.49 10.76
CA GLN A 254 14.84 -17.39 11.82
C GLN A 254 13.34 -17.76 11.65
N GLY A 255 12.71 -17.38 10.54
CA GLY A 255 11.28 -17.62 10.31
C GLY A 255 10.82 -17.22 8.91
N PRO A 256 9.50 -17.13 8.66
CA PRO A 256 8.96 -16.83 7.32
C PRO A 256 9.28 -15.40 6.86
N ARG A 257 9.70 -14.52 7.77
CA ARG A 257 10.12 -13.14 7.52
C ARG A 257 11.29 -12.79 8.43
N PHE A 258 12.11 -11.84 8.00
CA PHE A 258 13.05 -11.19 8.89
C PHE A 258 12.30 -10.32 9.89
N ASP A 259 12.64 -10.46 11.16
CA ASP A 259 12.14 -9.62 12.22
C ASP A 259 13.28 -8.77 12.78
N THR A 260 13.25 -7.48 12.46
CA THR A 260 14.17 -6.52 13.06
C THR A 260 13.62 -5.98 14.37
N ARG A 261 12.31 -6.14 14.65
CA ARG A 261 11.66 -5.48 15.79
C ARG A 261 12.08 -6.12 17.11
N SER A 262 12.28 -7.44 17.14
CA SER A 262 12.66 -8.21 18.32
C SER A 262 13.90 -7.67 19.04
N TRP A 263 14.89 -7.18 18.30
CA TRP A 263 16.14 -6.65 18.86
C TRP A 263 16.27 -5.13 18.72
N PHE A 264 15.72 -4.54 17.64
CA PHE A 264 15.90 -3.12 17.38
C PHE A 264 15.02 -2.25 18.27
N VAL A 265 13.77 -2.64 18.55
CA VAL A 265 12.86 -1.84 19.40
C VAL A 265 13.37 -1.75 20.84
N PRO A 266 13.75 -2.86 21.51
CA PRO A 266 14.35 -2.76 22.85
C PRO A 266 15.66 -1.97 22.87
N SER A 267 16.43 -2.01 21.79
CA SER A 267 17.67 -1.21 21.67
C SER A 267 17.38 0.28 21.58
N LEU A 268 16.32 0.68 20.87
CA LEU A 268 15.89 2.08 20.79
C LEU A 268 15.36 2.58 22.14
N GLU A 269 14.59 1.75 22.85
CA GLU A 269 14.05 2.08 24.17
C GLU A 269 15.19 2.34 25.18
N GLU A 270 16.18 1.44 25.24
CA GLU A 270 17.36 1.59 26.12
C GLU A 270 18.26 2.78 25.72
N ALA A 271 18.36 3.07 24.41
CA ALA A 271 19.14 4.21 23.92
C ALA A 271 18.41 5.56 24.04
N GLU A 272 17.17 5.54 24.54
CA GLU A 272 16.26 6.70 24.66
C GLU A 272 16.04 7.39 23.31
N ILE A 273 15.79 6.60 22.25
CA ILE A 273 15.58 7.08 20.89
C ILE A 273 14.12 6.91 20.49
N GLU A 274 13.41 8.03 20.47
CA GLU A 274 11.99 8.07 20.11
C GLU A 274 11.75 8.28 18.60
N ASP A 275 10.55 7.86 18.17
CA ASP A 275 10.01 8.03 16.82
C ASP A 275 10.88 7.47 15.67
N TYR A 276 11.79 6.57 16.01
CA TYR A 276 12.72 5.93 15.08
C TYR A 276 12.28 4.48 14.79
N VAL A 277 12.37 4.07 13.53
CA VAL A 277 12.06 2.70 13.09
C VAL A 277 13.15 2.21 12.14
N TRP A 278 13.19 0.93 11.82
CA TRP A 278 14.24 0.38 10.95
C TRP A 278 14.43 1.16 9.64
N HIS A 279 13.33 1.55 8.99
CA HIS A 279 13.40 2.31 7.74
C HIS A 279 13.99 3.71 7.91
N SER A 280 14.02 4.24 9.13
CA SER A 280 14.72 5.49 9.45
C SER A 280 16.23 5.38 9.24
N ASN A 281 16.85 4.19 9.26
CA ASN A 281 18.27 4.01 8.90
C ASN A 281 18.59 4.53 7.51
N ARG A 282 17.68 4.30 6.56
CA ARG A 282 17.80 4.85 5.21
C ARG A 282 17.63 6.37 5.17
N HIS A 283 16.78 6.93 6.03
CA HIS A 283 16.69 8.38 6.19
C HIS A 283 17.98 8.94 6.80
N THR A 284 18.57 8.27 7.78
CA THR A 284 19.89 8.60 8.34
C THR A 284 20.97 8.62 7.27
N PHE A 285 21.06 7.58 6.45
CA PHE A 285 21.98 7.55 5.31
C PHE A 285 21.83 8.80 4.42
N CYS A 286 20.62 9.06 3.94
CA CYS A 286 20.37 10.19 3.03
C CYS A 286 20.60 11.56 3.70
N SER A 287 20.22 11.70 4.97
CA SER A 287 20.46 12.92 5.75
C SER A 287 21.95 13.16 5.95
N TRP A 288 22.73 12.13 6.28
CA TRP A 288 24.17 12.26 6.46
C TRP A 288 24.89 12.56 5.14
N LEU A 289 24.47 11.98 4.01
CA LEU A 289 24.97 12.37 2.70
C LEU A 289 24.70 13.85 2.40
N ALA A 290 23.47 14.32 2.64
CA ALA A 290 23.13 15.73 2.45
C ALA A 290 23.99 16.64 3.35
N MET A 291 24.15 16.27 4.62
CA MET A 291 24.99 16.98 5.58
C MET A 291 26.47 16.96 5.21
N ALA A 292 26.93 15.94 4.48
CA ALA A 292 28.28 15.85 3.92
C ALA A 292 28.45 16.61 2.59
N GLY A 293 27.43 17.36 2.15
CA GLY A 293 27.50 18.19 0.94
C GLY A 293 27.07 17.48 -0.35
N ALA A 294 26.61 16.22 -0.29
CA ALA A 294 26.16 15.52 -1.49
C ALA A 294 24.98 16.23 -2.15
N SER A 295 25.03 16.34 -3.49
CA SER A 295 23.95 16.84 -4.30
C SER A 295 22.71 15.94 -4.22
N ILE A 296 21.54 16.50 -4.56
CA ILE A 296 20.28 15.75 -4.59
C ILE A 296 20.38 14.55 -5.55
N LYS A 297 21.16 14.69 -6.64
CA LYS A 297 21.39 13.66 -7.65
C LYS A 297 22.24 12.51 -7.10
N GLU A 298 23.34 12.82 -6.41
CA GLU A 298 24.17 11.80 -5.74
C GLU A 298 23.36 11.04 -4.69
N ILE A 299 22.57 11.74 -3.87
CA ILE A 299 21.68 11.09 -2.89
C ILE A 299 20.66 10.19 -3.59
N GLN A 300 20.11 10.63 -4.73
CA GLN A 300 19.18 9.82 -5.51
C GLN A 300 19.80 8.52 -6.00
N GLU A 301 21.02 8.58 -6.53
CA GLU A 301 21.76 7.44 -7.06
C GLU A 301 22.17 6.49 -5.93
N LEU A 302 22.86 7.00 -4.91
CA LEU A 302 23.34 6.21 -3.77
C LEU A 302 22.21 5.53 -3.01
N ALA A 303 21.10 6.24 -2.76
CA ALA A 303 19.95 5.63 -2.11
C ALA A 303 19.19 4.70 -3.08
N GLY A 304 19.23 4.91 -4.39
CA GLY A 304 18.35 4.22 -5.35
C GLY A 304 16.91 4.72 -5.27
N HIS A 305 16.72 6.04 -5.26
CA HIS A 305 15.42 6.69 -5.34
C HIS A 305 14.92 6.77 -6.79
N LYS A 306 13.69 6.29 -7.01
CA LYS A 306 13.07 6.29 -8.36
C LYS A 306 12.83 7.70 -8.90
N THR A 307 12.54 8.66 -8.02
CA THR A 307 12.26 10.05 -8.42
C THR A 307 13.11 11.00 -7.60
N ILE A 308 13.54 12.10 -8.23
CA ILE A 308 14.33 13.14 -7.58
C ILE A 308 13.57 13.76 -6.40
N THR A 309 12.24 13.82 -6.45
CA THR A 309 11.38 14.33 -5.38
C THR A 309 11.55 13.57 -4.06
N MET A 310 11.93 12.29 -4.09
CA MET A 310 12.24 11.54 -2.88
C MET A 310 13.51 12.07 -2.19
N SER A 311 14.56 12.35 -2.97
CA SER A 311 15.83 12.91 -2.49
C SER A 311 15.73 14.40 -2.13
N ALA A 312 14.88 15.16 -2.83
CA ALA A 312 14.67 16.57 -2.57
C ALA A 312 14.21 16.86 -1.13
N ARG A 313 13.66 15.85 -0.43
CA ARG A 313 13.29 15.94 0.99
C ARG A 313 14.47 16.26 1.90
N TYR A 314 15.71 15.90 1.52
CA TYR A 314 16.92 16.12 2.32
C TYR A 314 17.65 17.42 1.95
N SER A 315 17.19 18.15 0.93
CA SER A 315 17.86 19.36 0.40
C SER A 315 18.14 20.44 1.44
N HIS A 316 17.28 20.58 2.45
CA HIS A 316 17.42 21.56 3.52
C HIS A 316 18.53 21.22 4.53
N LEU A 317 19.08 20.01 4.49
CA LEU A 317 20.16 19.56 5.38
C LEU A 317 21.56 19.81 4.80
N SER A 318 21.65 20.25 3.54
CA SER A 318 22.94 20.58 2.92
C SER A 318 23.49 21.87 3.56
N PRO A 319 24.62 21.82 4.30
CA PRO A 319 25.14 22.95 5.06
C PRO A 319 25.60 24.13 4.19
N GLU A 320 25.93 23.86 2.92
CA GLU A 320 26.70 24.78 2.08
C GLU A 320 25.92 25.35 0.89
N HIS A 321 24.70 24.90 0.62
CA HIS A 321 24.03 25.26 -0.63
C HIS A 321 23.39 26.66 -0.64
N ARG A 322 23.28 27.35 0.52
CA ARG A 322 22.66 28.69 0.57
C ARG A 322 23.66 29.82 0.70
N LEU A 323 24.66 29.72 1.58
CA LEU A 323 25.65 30.77 1.75
C LEU A 323 26.79 30.66 0.72
N SER A 324 27.39 29.47 0.56
CA SER A 324 28.51 29.31 -0.40
C SER A 324 28.11 29.52 -1.86
N VAL A 325 26.86 29.22 -2.24
CA VAL A 325 26.36 29.46 -3.61
C VAL A 325 26.18 30.95 -3.88
N ILE A 326 25.70 31.71 -2.90
CA ILE A 326 25.59 33.17 -2.99
C ILE A 326 26.99 33.79 -3.01
N ASP A 327 27.91 33.32 -2.17
CA ASP A 327 29.28 33.83 -2.12
C ASP A 327 30.06 33.54 -3.42
N ARG A 328 29.79 32.40 -4.09
CA ARG A 328 30.34 32.07 -5.41
C ARG A 328 29.85 32.97 -6.55
N ILE A 329 28.74 33.70 -6.39
CA ILE A 329 28.33 34.74 -7.35
C ILE A 329 29.30 35.91 -7.30
N SER A 330 29.89 36.18 -6.13
CA SER A 330 30.76 37.35 -5.89
C SER A 330 32.22 37.09 -6.25
N SER A 331 32.65 35.83 -6.36
CA SER A 331 34.01 35.49 -6.77
C SER A 331 34.16 35.66 -8.29
N ARG A 332 34.70 36.81 -8.73
CA ARG A 332 35.18 36.97 -10.11
C ARG A 332 36.34 36.00 -10.36
N PRO A 333 36.38 35.31 -11.51
CA PRO A 333 37.58 34.57 -11.90
C PRO A 333 38.76 35.55 -11.92
N SER A 334 39.85 35.20 -11.26
CA SER A 334 41.12 35.89 -11.41
C SER A 334 41.58 35.70 -12.87
N GLU A 335 41.79 36.80 -13.59
CA GLU A 335 42.36 36.79 -14.95
C GLU A 335 43.79 36.25 -14.97
#